data_AF-A0A061A7H1-F1
#
_entry.id   AF-A0A061A7H1-F1
#
_cell.length_a   1.000
_cell.length_b   1.000
_cell.length_c   1.000
_cell.angle_alpha   90.00
_cell.angle_beta   90.00
_cell.angle_gamma   90.00
#
_symmetry.space_group_name_H-M   'P 1'
#
loop_
_entity.id
_entity.type
_entity.pdbx_description
1 polymer ?
#
loop_
_entity_poly.entity_id
_entity_poly.type
_entity_poly.pdbx_seq_one_letter_code
_entity_poly.pdbx_strand_id
1 'polypeptide(L)'
;MYAVLIDTPEAEVARATAFWSAALGVTALPFAPEPQFTTLHEALPGLVTAVQAVDGAPRIHLDFETDDVEAETARLLALGAEQISQWQECRVLRVPGGHVVCVLPVESDPEVFRARASVWP
;
A
#
# COMPACT_ATOMS: atom_id res chain seq x y z
N MET A 1 -1.43 4.68 -8.44
CA MET A 1 -2.00 4.09 -7.21
C MET A 1 -2.06 2.60 -7.44
N TYR A 2 -1.53 1.82 -6.51
CA TYR A 2 -1.30 0.39 -6.65
C TYR A 2 -2.10 -0.44 -5.64
N ALA A 3 -2.06 -0.04 -4.36
CA ALA A 3 -2.65 -0.85 -3.30
C ALA A 3 -3.40 -0.03 -2.24
N VAL A 4 -4.31 -0.71 -1.56
CA VAL A 4 -4.97 -0.29 -0.32
C VAL A 4 -4.56 -1.24 0.79
N LEU A 5 -3.91 -0.72 1.81
CA LEU A 5 -3.34 -1.50 2.90
C LEU A 5 -4.14 -1.28 4.17
N ILE A 6 -4.49 -2.37 4.83
CA ILE A 6 -5.21 -2.39 6.10
C ILE A 6 -4.20 -2.69 7.20
N ASP A 7 -3.60 -1.63 7.73
CA ASP A 7 -2.60 -1.70 8.80
C ASP A 7 -3.27 -2.19 10.07
N THR A 8 -2.79 -3.33 10.56
CA THR A 8 -3.35 -4.03 11.71
C THR A 8 -2.23 -4.34 12.71
N PRO A 9 -2.41 -4.03 14.01
CA PRO A 9 -1.48 -4.47 15.05
C PRO A 9 -1.21 -5.97 14.96
N GLU A 10 0.05 -6.40 15.09
CA GLU A 10 0.47 -7.80 14.88
C GLU A 10 -0.39 -8.82 15.63
N ALA A 11 -0.72 -8.53 16.88
CA ALA A 11 -1.55 -9.39 17.74
C ALA A 11 -2.98 -9.61 17.22
N GLU A 12 -3.44 -8.77 16.29
CA GLU A 12 -4.82 -8.74 15.78
C GLU A 12 -4.93 -9.18 14.32
N VAL A 13 -3.81 -9.42 13.63
CA VAL A 13 -3.77 -9.74 12.20
C VAL A 13 -4.66 -10.94 11.86
N ALA A 14 -4.57 -12.03 12.63
CA ALA A 14 -5.38 -13.22 12.38
C ALA A 14 -6.89 -12.92 12.45
N ARG A 15 -7.32 -12.11 13.43
CA ARG A 15 -8.73 -11.73 13.59
C ARG A 15 -9.18 -10.76 12.50
N ALA A 16 -8.35 -9.78 12.16
CA ALA A 16 -8.63 -8.81 11.10
C ALA A 16 -8.72 -9.49 9.73
N THR A 17 -7.78 -10.36 9.39
CA THR A 17 -7.79 -11.13 8.14
C THR A 17 -9.06 -11.97 8.01
N ALA A 18 -9.46 -12.67 9.07
CA ALA A 18 -10.70 -13.45 9.07
C ALA A 18 -11.94 -12.57 8.90
N PHE A 19 -11.95 -11.40 9.53
CA PHE A 19 -13.04 -10.43 9.36
C PHE A 19 -13.12 -9.91 7.93
N TRP A 20 -12.01 -9.41 7.38
CA TRP A 20 -12.00 -8.77 6.06
C TRP A 20 -12.25 -9.76 4.92
N SER A 21 -11.71 -10.97 4.99
CA SER A 21 -12.00 -12.01 4.01
C SER A 21 -13.49 -12.36 3.99
N ALA A 22 -14.10 -12.53 5.16
CA ALA A 22 -15.53 -12.80 5.28
C ALA A 22 -16.41 -11.60 4.86
N ALA A 23 -16.05 -10.39 5.28
CA ALA A 23 -16.80 -9.17 4.98
C ALA A 23 -16.82 -8.83 3.49
N LEU A 24 -15.70 -9.09 2.79
CA LEU A 24 -15.55 -8.82 1.36
C LEU A 24 -15.89 -10.05 0.49
N GLY A 25 -16.05 -11.22 1.09
CA GLY A 25 -16.36 -12.46 0.38
C GLY A 25 -15.20 -12.99 -0.47
N VAL A 26 -13.95 -12.79 -0.03
CA VAL A 26 -12.74 -13.10 -0.79
C VAL A 26 -11.80 -14.05 -0.05
N THR A 27 -10.88 -14.66 -0.80
CA THR A 27 -9.83 -15.51 -0.23
C THR A 27 -8.68 -14.67 0.31
N ALA A 28 -8.26 -14.95 1.54
CA ALA A 28 -7.03 -14.41 2.11
C ALA A 28 -5.83 -15.31 1.75
N LEU A 29 -4.77 -14.72 1.21
CA LEU A 29 -3.56 -15.39 0.75
C LEU A 29 -2.33 -14.78 1.42
N PRO A 30 -1.66 -15.48 2.35
CA PRO A 30 -0.40 -15.03 2.91
C PRO A 30 0.67 -14.89 1.83
N PHE A 31 1.52 -13.86 1.93
CA PHE A 31 2.62 -13.66 1.00
C PHE A 31 3.94 -14.10 1.63
N ALA A 32 4.46 -15.27 1.19
CA ALA A 32 5.62 -15.90 1.84
C ALA A 32 6.92 -15.06 1.81
N PRO A 33 7.26 -14.32 0.74
CA PRO A 33 8.44 -13.45 0.73
C PRO A 33 8.38 -12.32 1.75
N GLU A 34 7.17 -11.84 2.05
CA GLU A 34 6.93 -10.75 3.01
C GLU A 34 5.75 -11.11 3.93
N PRO A 35 6.00 -11.91 4.99
CA PRO A 35 4.96 -12.53 5.81
C PRO A 35 4.13 -11.53 6.61
N GLN A 36 4.52 -10.26 6.66
CA GLN A 36 3.72 -9.18 7.22
C GLN A 36 2.47 -8.89 6.37
N PHE A 37 2.40 -9.36 5.12
CA PHE A 37 1.25 -9.13 4.24
C PHE A 37 0.39 -10.39 4.06
N THR A 38 -0.93 -10.19 4.18
CA THR A 38 -1.94 -11.14 3.74
C THR A 38 -2.85 -10.49 2.72
N THR A 39 -2.75 -10.94 1.45
CA THR A 39 -3.54 -10.40 0.34
C THR A 39 -4.99 -10.85 0.45
N LEU A 40 -5.92 -9.92 0.27
CA LEU A 40 -7.35 -10.17 0.09
C LEU A 40 -7.62 -10.22 -1.42
N HIS A 41 -7.60 -11.43 -1.98
CA HIS A 41 -7.57 -11.65 -3.43
C HIS A 41 -8.78 -11.04 -4.13
N GLU A 42 -8.54 -10.16 -5.11
CA GLU A 42 -9.57 -9.48 -5.90
C GLU A 42 -10.61 -8.69 -5.08
N ALA A 43 -10.27 -8.30 -3.85
CA ALA A 43 -11.14 -7.50 -2.98
C ALA A 43 -11.56 -6.16 -3.61
N LEU A 44 -10.62 -5.50 -4.30
CA LEU A 44 -10.87 -4.25 -5.01
C LEU A 44 -10.44 -4.37 -6.48
N PRO A 45 -11.32 -4.06 -7.45
CA PRO A 45 -10.98 -4.15 -8.87
C PRO A 45 -9.77 -3.26 -9.22
N GLY A 46 -8.72 -3.91 -9.70
CA GLY A 46 -7.52 -3.22 -10.20
C GLY A 46 -6.56 -2.69 -9.14
N LEU A 47 -6.79 -2.97 -7.86
CA LEU A 47 -5.90 -2.62 -6.76
C LEU A 47 -5.53 -3.86 -5.94
N VAL A 48 -4.27 -3.94 -5.52
CA VAL A 48 -3.91 -4.89 -4.48
C VAL A 48 -4.57 -4.44 -3.17
N THR A 49 -5.16 -5.39 -2.45
CA THR A 49 -5.71 -5.13 -1.12
C THR A 49 -5.11 -6.14 -0.16
N ALA A 50 -4.54 -5.68 0.94
CA ALA A 50 -3.91 -6.58 1.90
C ALA A 50 -4.09 -6.11 3.34
N VAL A 51 -4.15 -7.07 4.25
CA VAL A 51 -3.93 -6.82 5.69
C VAL A 51 -2.41 -6.81 5.90
N GLN A 52 -1.91 -5.72 6.47
CA GLN A 52 -0.49 -5.56 6.81
C GLN A 52 -0.32 -5.60 8.33
N ALA A 53 0.55 -6.47 8.82
CA ALA A 53 0.97 -6.50 10.20
C ALA A 53 1.90 -5.30 10.48
N VAL A 54 1.56 -4.48 11.48
CA VAL A 54 2.36 -3.30 11.86
C VAL A 54 2.58 -3.21 13.37
N ASP A 55 3.70 -2.60 13.76
CA ASP A 55 3.96 -2.14 15.13
C ASP A 55 3.45 -0.69 15.29
N GLY A 56 2.13 -0.53 15.32
CA GLY A 56 1.50 0.78 15.34
C GLY A 56 -0.01 0.75 15.48
N ALA A 57 -0.62 1.94 15.48
CA ALA A 57 -2.07 2.07 15.52
C ALA A 57 -2.71 1.60 14.20
N PRO A 58 -3.88 0.94 14.25
CA PRO A 58 -4.58 0.51 13.05
C PRO A 58 -4.98 1.70 12.19
N ARG A 59 -4.83 1.56 10.87
CA ARG A 59 -5.22 2.56 9.87
C ARG A 59 -5.39 1.90 8.50
N ILE A 60 -5.85 2.68 7.53
CA ILE A 60 -5.83 2.30 6.12
C ILE A 60 -4.95 3.31 5.40
N HIS A 61 -4.02 2.84 4.56
CA HIS A 61 -3.19 3.70 3.73
C HIS A 61 -3.20 3.27 2.26
N LEU A 62 -2.72 4.17 1.41
CA LEU A 62 -2.61 3.97 -0.02
C LEU A 62 -1.15 3.88 -0.42
N ASP A 63 -0.91 3.04 -1.42
CA ASP A 63 0.40 2.86 -2.03
C ASP A 63 0.41 3.46 -3.44
N PHE A 64 1.41 4.31 -3.67
CA PHE A 64 1.78 4.82 -4.98
C PHE A 64 2.98 4.06 -5.50
N GLU A 65 2.73 3.18 -6.46
CA GLU A 65 3.76 2.54 -7.25
C GLU A 65 4.28 3.48 -8.34
N THR A 66 5.60 3.48 -8.54
CA THR A 66 6.29 4.35 -9.49
C THR A 66 7.56 3.69 -10.03
N ASP A 67 7.94 4.03 -11.26
CA ASP A 67 9.21 3.63 -11.87
C ASP A 67 10.38 4.54 -11.45
N ASP A 68 10.10 5.68 -10.83
CA ASP A 68 11.08 6.55 -10.17
C ASP A 68 10.53 7.02 -8.81
N VAL A 69 11.03 6.39 -7.74
CA VAL A 69 10.60 6.69 -6.36
C VAL A 69 11.02 8.09 -5.92
N GLU A 70 12.22 8.52 -6.30
CA GLU A 70 12.75 9.81 -5.89
C GLU A 70 11.99 10.95 -6.58
N ALA A 71 11.75 10.82 -7.90
CA ALA A 71 10.99 11.80 -8.66
C ALA A 71 9.53 11.89 -8.18
N GLU A 72 8.86 10.76 -7.96
CA GLU A 72 7.47 10.76 -7.47
C GLU A 72 7.37 11.32 -6.05
N THR A 73 8.33 10.98 -5.18
CA THR A 73 8.39 11.55 -3.84
C THR A 73 8.56 13.06 -3.92
N ALA A 74 9.51 13.56 -4.71
CA ALA A 74 9.72 15.00 -4.90
C ALA A 74 8.46 15.70 -5.44
N ARG A 75 7.75 15.07 -6.38
CA ARG A 75 6.48 15.58 -6.93
C ARG A 75 5.40 15.69 -5.84
N LEU A 76 5.25 14.67 -5.00
CA LEU A 76 4.26 14.67 -3.91
C LEU A 76 4.62 15.67 -2.80
N LEU A 77 5.90 15.83 -2.48
CA LEU A 77 6.38 16.87 -1.55
C LEU A 77 6.06 18.27 -2.09
N ALA A 78 6.26 18.51 -3.39
CA ALA A 78 5.91 19.78 -4.03
C ALA A 78 4.38 20.07 -4.00
N LEU A 79 3.55 19.03 -3.89
CA LEU A 79 2.10 19.15 -3.69
C LEU A 79 1.69 19.35 -2.21
N GLY A 80 2.67 19.42 -1.29
CA GLY A 80 2.45 19.69 0.13
C GLY A 80 2.44 18.45 1.03
N ALA A 81 2.91 17.30 0.53
CA ALA A 81 3.21 16.18 1.41
C ALA A 81 4.50 16.43 2.23
N GLU A 82 4.65 15.70 3.32
CA GLU A 82 5.85 15.67 4.16
C GLU A 82 6.32 14.22 4.28
N GLN A 83 7.62 13.95 4.03
CA GLN A 83 8.17 12.63 4.29
C GLN A 83 8.39 12.45 5.78
N ILE A 84 7.74 11.44 6.37
CA ILE A 84 7.78 11.18 7.81
C ILE A 84 8.65 9.97 8.17
N SER A 85 8.89 9.06 7.23
CA SER A 85 9.85 7.97 7.39
C SER A 85 10.24 7.36 6.04
N GLN A 86 11.21 6.45 6.08
CA GLN A 86 11.67 5.66 4.96
C GLN A 86 11.91 4.23 5.44
N TRP A 87 11.51 3.26 4.62
CA TRP A 87 11.82 1.85 4.83
C TRP A 87 12.32 1.25 3.53
N GLN A 88 13.60 0.90 3.47
CA GLN A 88 14.27 0.50 2.22
C GLN A 88 14.06 1.56 1.11
N GLU A 89 13.53 1.14 -0.05
CA GLU A 89 13.16 2.02 -1.14
C GLU A 89 11.79 2.67 -0.94
N CYS A 90 10.95 2.18 -0.02
CA CYS A 90 9.65 2.77 0.26
C CYS A 90 9.77 4.10 1.03
N ARG A 91 9.04 5.13 0.59
CA ARG A 91 8.94 6.44 1.24
C ARG A 91 7.56 6.58 1.87
N VAL A 92 7.52 6.90 3.16
CA VAL A 92 6.26 7.09 3.89
C VAL A 92 6.00 8.58 4.03
N LEU A 93 4.89 9.05 3.47
CA LEU A 93 4.54 10.45 3.40
C LEU A 93 3.27 10.73 4.20
N ARG A 94 3.26 11.84 4.93
CA ARG A 94 2.03 12.46 5.44
C ARG A 94 1.54 13.46 4.41
N VAL A 95 0.34 13.27 3.89
CA VAL A 95 -0.26 14.16 2.89
C VAL A 95 -1.12 15.25 3.55
N PRO A 96 -1.48 16.34 2.83
CA PRO A 96 -2.43 17.32 3.33
C PRO A 96 -3.70 16.67 3.88
N GLY A 97 -4.12 17.07 5.09
CA GLY A 97 -5.21 16.43 5.83
C GLY A 97 -4.77 15.33 6.80
N GLY A 98 -3.49 14.94 6.80
CA GLY A 98 -2.88 14.13 7.85
C GLY A 98 -2.83 12.62 7.60
N HIS A 99 -3.40 12.14 6.49
CA HIS A 99 -3.32 10.73 6.07
C HIS A 99 -1.88 10.33 5.75
N VAL A 100 -1.60 9.03 5.85
CA VAL A 100 -0.31 8.45 5.49
C VAL A 100 -0.46 7.71 4.17
N VAL A 101 0.53 7.82 3.30
CA VAL A 101 0.65 7.08 2.05
C VAL A 101 2.10 6.59 1.89
N CYS A 102 2.29 5.55 1.10
CA CYS A 102 3.62 5.06 0.75
C CYS A 102 3.89 5.28 -0.74
N VAL A 103 5.16 5.54 -1.08
CA VAL A 103 5.67 5.54 -2.46
C VAL A 103 6.68 4.41 -2.56
N LEU A 104 6.51 3.51 -3.52
CA LEU A 104 7.36 2.33 -3.68
C LEU A 104 7.69 2.04 -5.15
N PRO A 105 8.73 1.22 -5.43
CA PRO A 105 9.05 0.75 -6.77
C PRO A 105 7.92 -0.05 -7.41
N VAL A 106 8.06 -0.34 -8.71
CA VAL A 106 7.14 -1.18 -9.47
C VAL A 106 7.13 -2.62 -8.95
N GLU A 107 5.95 -3.09 -8.55
CA GLU A 107 5.60 -4.45 -8.10
C GLU A 107 4.62 -5.15 -9.06
N SER A 108 3.87 -4.37 -9.83
CA SER A 108 2.94 -4.82 -10.86
C SER A 108 3.67 -5.44 -12.05
N ASP A 109 2.95 -6.27 -12.82
CA ASP A 109 3.40 -6.66 -14.15
C ASP A 109 3.67 -5.39 -15.01
N PRO A 110 4.80 -5.32 -15.75
CA PRO A 110 5.17 -4.14 -16.52
C PRO A 110 4.12 -3.66 -17.53
N GLU A 111 3.33 -4.57 -18.12
CA GLU A 111 2.25 -4.19 -19.05
C GLU A 111 1.08 -3.57 -18.29
N VAL A 112 0.74 -4.12 -17.12
CA VAL A 112 -0.30 -3.57 -16.24
C VAL A 112 0.10 -2.17 -15.74
N PHE A 113 1.34 -2.00 -15.29
CA PHE A 113 1.86 -0.71 -14.86
C PHE A 113 1.77 0.32 -15.99
N ARG A 114 2.33 0.03 -17.16
CA ARG A 114 2.29 0.94 -18.32
C ARG A 114 0.87 1.30 -18.76
N ALA A 115 -0.09 0.37 -18.63
CA ALA A 115 -1.47 0.61 -19.03
C ALA A 115 -2.27 1.47 -18.03
N ARG A 116 -1.84 1.54 -16.75
CA ARG A 116 -2.61 2.18 -15.67
C ARG A 116 -1.91 3.38 -15.04
N ALA A 117 -0.59 3.47 -15.14
CA ALA A 117 0.20 4.56 -14.58
C ALA A 117 -0.13 5.89 -15.28
N SER A 118 -0.16 6.96 -14.50
CA SER A 118 -0.20 8.32 -15.04
C SER A 118 1.21 8.74 -15.42
N VAL A 119 1.36 9.42 -16.56
CA VAL A 119 2.64 9.98 -17.00
C VAL A 119 2.72 11.43 -16.52
N TRP A 120 3.80 11.77 -15.83
CA TRP A 120 4.05 13.10 -15.30
C TRP A 120 5.16 13.81 -16.11
N PRO A 121 5.04 15.14 -16.31
CA PRO A 121 6.03 15.93 -17.04
C PRO A 121 7.31 16.20 -16.24
#